data_AF-A0A6G2S735-F1
#
_entry.id   AF-A0A6G2S735-F1
#
_cell.length_a   1.000
_cell.length_b   1.000
_cell.length_c   1.000
_cell.angle_alpha   90.00
_cell.angle_beta   90.00
_cell.angle_gamma   90.00
#
_symmetry.space_group_name_H-M   'P 1'
#
loop_
_entity.id
_entity.type
_entity.pdbx_description
1 polymer ?
#
loop_
_entity_poly.entity_id
_entity_poly.type
_entity_poly.pdbx_seq_one_letter_code
_entity_poly.pdbx_strand_id
1 'polypeptide(L)'
;MDELGGLSRKLLQSAESMSRASRSLQQASVNDLGNADIDESASDFRDSWDYGIGQIVKTQLALHQGLEATARAYHETDTAIQEALSKGQRADTSGGGKGGAKSPFG
;
A
#
# COMPACT_ATOMS: atom_id res chain seq x y z
N MET A 1 4.14 -9.17 -2.07
CA MET A 1 3.95 -8.06 -1.12
C MET A 1 5.28 -7.39 -0.74
N ASP A 2 6.36 -8.15 -0.50
CA ASP A 2 7.67 -7.58 -0.13
C ASP A 2 8.30 -6.65 -1.17
N GLU A 3 8.24 -6.98 -2.47
CA GLU A 3 8.81 -6.12 -3.52
C GLU A 3 8.16 -4.74 -3.58
N LEU A 4 6.84 -4.68 -3.39
CA LEU A 4 6.09 -3.44 -3.47
C LEU A 4 6.19 -2.63 -2.17
N GLY A 5 6.33 -3.31 -1.02
CA GLY A 5 6.75 -2.67 0.24
C GLY A 5 8.18 -2.14 0.20
N GLY A 6 9.07 -2.78 -0.58
CA GLY A 6 10.42 -2.32 -0.86
C GLY A 6 10.45 -1.12 -1.80
N LEU A 7 9.65 -1.15 -2.87
CA LEU A 7 9.46 -0.02 -3.77
C LEU A 7 8.92 1.20 -3.02
N SER A 8 7.89 0.99 -2.19
CA SER A 8 7.31 2.00 -1.31
C SER A 8 8.35 2.74 -0.46
N ARG A 9 9.20 1.98 0.24
CA ARG A 9 10.29 2.54 1.05
C ARG A 9 11.31 3.32 0.22
N LYS A 10 11.69 2.80 -0.95
CA LYS A 10 12.63 3.47 -1.85
C LYS A 10 12.06 4.79 -2.39
N LEU A 11 10.78 4.83 -2.75
CA LEU A 11 10.13 6.08 -3.17
C LEU A 11 10.07 7.10 -2.03
N LEU A 12 9.73 6.67 -0.81
CA LEU A 12 9.72 7.56 0.35
C LEU A 12 11.11 8.15 0.62
N GLN A 13 12.14 7.31 0.62
CA GLN A 13 13.52 7.74 0.81
C GLN A 13 13.99 8.69 -0.29
N SER A 14 13.57 8.43 -1.54
CA SER A 14 13.84 9.33 -2.67
C SER A 14 13.15 10.69 -2.48
N ALA A 15 11.87 10.70 -2.08
CA ALA A 15 11.13 11.94 -1.81
C ALA A 15 11.75 12.76 -0.67
N GLU A 16 12.17 12.11 0.41
CA GLU A 16 12.88 12.77 1.51
C GLU A 16 14.23 13.34 1.06
N SER A 17 14.98 12.59 0.24
CA SER A 17 16.27 13.03 -0.30
C SER A 17 16.10 14.25 -1.20
N MET A 18 15.09 14.22 -2.08
CA MET A 18 14.74 15.35 -2.95
C MET A 18 14.29 16.59 -2.15
N SER A 19 13.53 16.40 -1.06
CA SER A 19 13.13 17.51 -0.18
C SER A 19 14.34 18.12 0.56
N ARG A 20 15.28 17.29 1.02
CA ARG A 20 16.53 17.77 1.65
C ARG A 20 17.40 18.53 0.65
N ALA A 21 17.54 18.04 -0.57
CA ALA A 21 18.25 18.71 -1.64
C ALA A 21 17.59 20.07 -1.99
N SER A 22 16.24 20.11 -2.07
CA SER A 22 15.47 21.36 -2.25
C SER A 22 15.82 22.39 -1.17
N ARG A 23 15.76 22.00 0.11
CA ARG A 23 16.11 22.91 1.23
C ARG A 23 17.58 23.36 1.20
N SER A 24 18.50 22.49 0.79
CA SER A 24 19.91 22.87 0.66
C SER A 24 20.12 23.89 -0.46
N LEU A 25 19.40 23.75 -1.58
CA LEU A 25 19.41 24.74 -2.67
C LEU A 25 18.79 26.06 -2.22
N GLN A 26 17.69 26.04 -1.44
CA GLN A 26 17.09 27.24 -0.85
C GLN A 26 18.10 28.03 -0.01
N GLN A 27 18.89 27.33 0.80
CA GLN A 27 19.87 27.96 1.69
C GLN A 27 21.05 28.60 0.92
N ALA A 28 21.33 28.10 -0.29
CA ALA A 28 22.37 28.63 -1.16
C ALA A 28 21.87 29.80 -2.04
N SER A 29 20.64 29.76 -2.56
CA SER A 29 20.14 30.80 -3.49
C SER A 29 19.93 32.16 -2.82
N VAL A 30 19.43 32.16 -1.57
CA VAL A 30 19.10 33.39 -0.82
C VAL A 30 20.33 34.26 -0.53
N ASN A 31 21.54 33.67 -0.52
CA ASN A 31 22.76 34.37 -0.11
C ASN A 31 23.73 34.72 -1.25
N ASP A 32 23.56 34.21 -2.48
CA ASP A 32 24.69 34.17 -3.44
C ASP A 32 24.38 34.66 -4.87
N LEU A 33 23.12 34.84 -5.30
CA LEU A 33 22.83 35.01 -6.74
C LEU A 33 22.71 36.45 -7.25
N GLY A 34 22.53 37.45 -6.37
CA GLY A 34 22.73 38.89 -6.66
C GLY A 34 21.92 39.51 -7.81
N ASN A 35 21.03 38.77 -8.47
CA ASN A 35 20.23 39.20 -9.62
C ASN A 35 18.75 38.82 -9.39
N ALA A 36 17.86 39.83 -9.43
CA ALA A 36 16.43 39.69 -9.16
C ALA A 36 15.73 38.67 -10.09
N ASP A 37 16.11 38.60 -11.37
CA ASP A 37 15.49 37.67 -12.34
C ASP A 37 15.82 36.21 -12.05
N ILE A 38 17.03 35.96 -11.52
CA ILE A 38 17.47 34.62 -11.13
C ILE A 38 16.76 34.20 -9.85
N ASP A 39 16.52 35.13 -8.93
CA ASP A 39 15.82 34.86 -7.67
C ASP A 39 14.32 34.54 -7.91
N GLU A 40 13.68 35.24 -8.85
CA GLU A 40 12.30 34.94 -9.29
C GLU A 40 12.21 33.57 -9.97
N SER A 41 13.10 33.27 -10.93
CA SER A 41 13.11 31.97 -11.61
C SER A 41 13.43 30.81 -10.65
N ALA A 42 14.32 31.03 -9.69
CA ALA A 42 14.62 30.07 -8.64
C ALA A 42 13.43 29.87 -7.69
N SER A 43 12.68 30.93 -7.43
CA SER A 43 11.43 30.89 -6.65
C SER A 43 10.36 30.03 -7.32
N ASP A 44 10.10 30.26 -8.61
CA ASP A 44 9.11 29.50 -9.37
C ASP A 44 9.51 28.03 -9.54
N PHE A 45 10.80 27.78 -9.77
CA PHE A 45 11.35 26.44 -9.82
C PHE A 45 11.13 25.72 -8.48
N ARG A 46 11.41 26.39 -7.36
CA ARG A 46 11.25 25.84 -6.01
C ARG A 46 9.80 25.47 -5.73
N ASP A 47 8.87 26.39 -6.00
CA ASP A 47 7.45 26.16 -5.70
C ASP A 47 6.89 24.99 -6.53
N SER A 48 7.30 24.92 -7.80
CA SER A 48 6.97 23.79 -8.69
C SER A 48 7.62 22.47 -8.22
N TRP A 49 8.85 22.53 -7.74
CA TRP A 49 9.60 21.37 -7.26
C TRP A 49 9.02 20.79 -5.97
N ASP A 50 8.71 21.64 -4.99
CA ASP A 50 8.08 21.23 -3.73
C ASP A 50 6.67 20.66 -3.98
N TYR A 51 5.92 21.24 -4.93
CA TYR A 51 4.65 20.66 -5.39
C TYR A 51 4.83 19.25 -5.96
N GLY A 52 5.80 19.06 -6.87
CA GLY A 52 6.11 17.77 -7.49
C GLY A 52 6.46 16.69 -6.46
N ILE A 53 7.33 17.02 -5.49
CA ILE A 53 7.65 16.12 -4.37
C ILE A 53 6.39 15.77 -3.58
N GLY A 54 5.54 16.77 -3.29
CA GLY A 54 4.27 16.55 -2.61
C GLY A 54 3.36 15.57 -3.35
N GLN A 55 3.28 15.64 -4.68
CA GLN A 55 2.49 14.71 -5.49
C GLN A 55 3.07 13.28 -5.47
N ILE A 56 4.40 13.15 -5.47
CA ILE A 56 5.07 11.84 -5.34
C ILE A 56 4.70 11.20 -4.00
N VAL A 57 4.77 11.96 -2.90
CA VAL A 57 4.41 11.47 -1.56
C VAL A 57 2.94 11.06 -1.48
N LYS A 58 2.02 11.86 -2.05
CA LYS A 58 0.58 11.52 -2.09
C LYS A 58 0.32 10.24 -2.87
N THR A 59 0.91 10.10 -4.05
CA THR A 59 0.76 8.90 -4.90
C THR A 59 1.29 7.66 -4.16
N GLN A 60 2.41 7.81 -3.47
CA GLN A 60 3.00 6.75 -2.66
C GLN A 60 2.07 6.30 -1.51
N LEU A 61 1.45 7.23 -0.80
CA LEU A 61 0.49 6.92 0.25
C LEU A 61 -0.74 6.18 -0.30
N ALA A 62 -1.26 6.61 -1.45
CA ALA A 62 -2.39 5.96 -2.10
C ALA A 62 -2.07 4.52 -2.52
N LEU A 63 -0.88 4.28 -3.07
CA LEU A 63 -0.40 2.92 -3.40
C LEU A 63 -0.35 2.04 -2.16
N HIS A 64 0.19 2.55 -1.05
CA HIS A 64 0.26 1.81 0.21
C HIS A 64 -1.12 1.43 0.74
N GLN A 65 -2.06 2.37 0.74
CA GLN A 65 -3.45 2.12 1.19
C GLN A 65 -4.16 1.09 0.30
N GLY A 66 -4.01 1.19 -1.03
CA GLY A 66 -4.60 0.22 -1.96
C GLY A 66 -4.06 -1.20 -1.75
N LEU A 67 -2.78 -1.33 -1.43
CA LEU A 67 -2.16 -2.61 -1.10
C LEU A 67 -2.66 -3.22 0.20
N GLU A 68 -2.78 -2.40 1.24
CA GLU A 68 -3.31 -2.86 2.52
C GLU A 68 -4.76 -3.33 2.36
N ALA A 69 -5.58 -2.57 1.61
CA ALA A 69 -6.94 -2.95 1.28
C ALA A 69 -6.99 -4.27 0.50
N THR A 70 -6.10 -4.45 -0.48
CA THR A 70 -6.01 -5.69 -1.27
C THR A 70 -5.60 -6.88 -0.40
N ALA A 71 -4.59 -6.71 0.45
CA ALA A 71 -4.14 -7.74 1.39
C ALA A 71 -5.27 -8.18 2.33
N ARG A 72 -6.02 -7.20 2.86
CA ARG A 72 -7.17 -7.45 3.72
C ARG A 72 -8.27 -8.22 3.01
N ALA A 73 -8.62 -7.82 1.79
CA ALA A 73 -9.64 -8.50 0.99
C ALA A 73 -9.26 -9.97 0.70
N TYR A 74 -7.98 -10.24 0.41
CA TYR A 74 -7.49 -11.62 0.25
C TYR A 74 -7.61 -12.43 1.55
N HIS A 75 -7.21 -11.85 2.69
CA HIS A 75 -7.29 -12.53 3.99
C HIS A 75 -8.75 -12.81 4.40
N GLU A 76 -9.65 -11.86 4.20
CA GLU A 76 -11.08 -12.04 4.45
C GLU A 76 -11.68 -13.13 3.55
N THR A 77 -11.31 -13.13 2.28
CA THR A 77 -11.75 -14.16 1.32
C THR A 77 -11.24 -15.55 1.72
N ASP A 78 -9.95 -15.67 2.06
CA ASP A 78 -9.37 -16.95 2.49
C ASP A 78 -10.04 -17.47 3.77
N THR A 79 -10.26 -16.58 4.75
CA THR A 79 -10.97 -16.90 5.99
C THR A 79 -12.39 -17.41 5.70
N ALA A 80 -13.13 -16.72 4.84
CA ALA A 80 -14.49 -17.12 4.46
C ALA A 80 -14.52 -18.50 3.77
N ILE A 81 -13.55 -18.79 2.90
CA ILE A 81 -13.40 -20.10 2.25
C ILE A 81 -13.10 -21.19 3.29
N GLN A 82 -12.14 -20.95 4.18
CA GLN A 82 -11.78 -21.90 5.24
C GLN A 82 -12.97 -22.21 6.16
N GLU A 83 -13.73 -21.19 6.56
CA GLU A 83 -14.94 -21.36 7.35
C GLU A 83 -16.00 -22.19 6.62
N ALA A 84 -16.23 -21.90 5.33
CA ALA A 84 -17.21 -22.62 4.52
C ALA A 84 -16.84 -24.10 4.39
N LEU A 85 -15.56 -24.41 4.09
CA LEU A 85 -15.07 -25.79 4.06
C LEU A 85 -15.21 -26.49 5.42
N SER A 86 -14.83 -25.81 6.51
CA SER A 86 -14.91 -26.38 7.86
C SER A 86 -16.35 -26.68 8.29
N LYS A 87 -17.30 -25.83 7.89
CA LYS A 87 -18.74 -26.05 8.12
C LYS A 87 -19.26 -27.23 7.29
N GLY A 88 -18.84 -27.36 6.02
CA GLY A 88 -19.17 -28.50 5.17
C GLY A 88 -18.68 -29.84 5.73
N GLN A 89 -17.40 -29.90 6.13
CA GLN A 89 -16.80 -31.11 6.74
C GLN A 89 -17.48 -31.53 8.06
N ARG A 90 -17.96 -30.57 8.86
CA ARG A 90 -18.76 -30.87 10.06
C ARG A 90 -20.18 -31.35 9.75
N ALA A 91 -20.79 -30.87 8.67
CA ALA A 91 -22.10 -31.35 8.24
C ALA A 91 -22.04 -32.82 7.78
N ASP A 92 -21.02 -33.18 6.99
CA ASP A 92 -20.81 -34.53 6.45
C ASP A 92 -20.55 -35.58 7.55
N THR A 93 -19.91 -35.19 8.66
CA THR A 93 -19.61 -36.10 9.79
C THR A 93 -20.78 -36.29 10.77
N SER A 94 -21.82 -35.46 10.70
CA SER A 94 -23.00 -35.56 11.57
C SER A 94 -24.15 -36.43 11.00
N GLY A 95 -24.07 -36.84 9.73
CA GLY A 95 -25.11 -37.64 9.06
C GLY A 95 -24.93 -39.16 9.08
N GLY A 96 -23.84 -39.68 9.64
CA GLY A 96 -23.46 -41.11 9.53
C GLY A 96 -23.98 -42.05 10.62
N GLY A 97 -24.88 -41.62 11.50
CA GLY A 97 -25.29 -42.37 12.69
C GLY A 97 -26.76 -42.78 12.70
N LYS A 98 -27.00 -44.08 12.47
CA LYS A 98 -28.18 -44.88 12.90
C LYS A 98 -29.35 -45.00 11.90
N GLY A 99 -29.16 -45.90 10.93
CA GLY A 99 -30.25 -46.56 10.20
C GLY A 99 -30.00 -48.07 10.16
N GLY A 100 -30.26 -48.76 11.27
CA GLY A 100 -30.27 -50.22 11.32
C GLY A 100 -31.41 -50.75 10.46
N ALA A 101 -31.15 -51.01 9.18
CA ALA A 101 -32.06 -51.72 8.31
C ALA A 101 -32.05 -53.21 8.69
N LYS A 102 -33.09 -53.66 9.39
CA LYS A 102 -33.43 -55.08 9.44
C LYS A 102 -33.78 -55.52 8.02
N SER A 103 -32.99 -56.44 7.46
CA SER A 103 -33.31 -57.10 6.18
C SER A 103 -34.63 -57.88 6.30
N PRO A 104 -35.59 -57.71 5.38
CA PRO A 104 -36.86 -58.45 5.39
C PRO A 104 -36.80 -59.83 4.69
N PHE A 105 -35.64 -60.27 4.19
CA PHE A 105 -35.47 -61.61 3.65
C PHE A 105 -34.30 -62.30 4.34
N GLY A 106 -34.66 -63.22 5.24
CA GLY A 106 -33.84 -64.36 5.63
C GLY A 106 -34.15 -65.56 4.75
#